data_AF-A0A9D6LPH3-F1
#
_entry.id   AF-A0A9D6LPH3-F1
#
_cell.length_a   1.000
_cell.length_b   1.000
_cell.length_c   1.000
_cell.angle_alpha   90.00
_cell.angle_beta   90.00
_cell.angle_gamma   90.00
#
_symmetry.space_group_name_H-M   'P 1'
#
loop_
_entity.id
_entity.type
_entity.pdbx_description
1 polymer ?
#
loop_
_entity_poly.entity_id
_entity_poly.type
_entity_poly.pdbx_seq_one_letter_code
_entity_poly.pdbx_strand_id
1 'polypeptide(L)'
;AAGVPVLVCASGAIPEVIVDGQNGFLLPSPSPSAIARRLRELVPQRDRLATAAEAAHRLWRERFTAERYREEVWRVVESAVPASKRRNTHAAERPTAAVDIMTTE
;
A
#
# COMPACT_ATOMS: atom_id res chain seq x y z
N ALA A 1 6.45 0.07 0.79
CA ALA A 1 7.52 -0.14 -0.21
C ALA A 1 8.92 0.12 0.37
N ALA A 2 9.29 1.37 0.72
CA ALA A 2 10.69 1.72 1.04
C ALA A 2 11.31 1.11 2.32
N GLY A 3 10.60 0.25 3.07
CA GLY A 3 11.12 -0.32 4.33
C GLY A 3 11.34 0.71 5.45
N VAL A 4 10.64 1.85 5.40
CA VAL A 4 10.76 2.93 6.39
C VAL A 4 9.56 2.87 7.34
N PRO A 5 9.77 2.97 8.67
CA PRO A 5 8.68 3.05 9.64
C PRO A 5 7.86 4.33 9.43
N VAL A 6 6.55 4.22 9.58
CA VAL A 6 5.62 5.35 9.34
C VAL A 6 4.88 5.74 10.62
N LEU A 7 4.76 7.04 10.84
CA LEU A 7 3.92 7.65 11.87
C LEU A 7 2.85 8.48 11.17
N VAL A 8 1.58 8.10 11.30
CA VAL A 8 0.49 8.63 10.46
C VAL A 8 -0.77 8.90 11.29
N CYS A 9 -1.59 9.87 10.88
CA CYS A 9 -2.87 10.10 11.55
C CYS A 9 -3.88 9.00 11.19
N ALA A 10 -4.69 8.60 12.17
CA ALA A 10 -5.76 7.64 11.96
C ALA A 10 -6.96 8.29 11.25
N SER A 11 -6.83 8.58 9.95
CA SER A 11 -7.87 9.19 9.12
C SER A 11 -8.09 8.43 7.80
N GLY A 12 -9.31 8.52 7.27
CA GLY A 12 -9.68 7.82 6.03
C GLY A 12 -9.47 6.31 6.14
N ALA A 13 -8.88 5.71 5.11
CA ALA A 13 -8.60 4.28 5.05
C ALA A 13 -7.31 3.86 5.81
N ILE A 14 -6.58 4.79 6.43
CA ILE A 14 -5.33 4.45 7.14
C ILE A 14 -5.55 3.40 8.24
N PRO A 15 -6.61 3.47 9.08
CA PRO A 15 -6.86 2.46 10.10
C PRO A 15 -7.19 1.05 9.54
N GLU A 16 -7.54 0.93 8.26
CA GLU A 16 -7.79 -0.36 7.60
C GLU A 16 -6.47 -1.06 7.20
N VAL A 17 -5.39 -0.30 7.06
CA VAL A 17 -4.07 -0.79 6.61
C VAL A 17 -3.06 -0.82 7.74
N ILE A 18 -3.08 0.18 8.63
CA ILE A 18 -2.11 0.35 9.71
C ILE A 18 -2.73 -0.05 11.05
N VAL A 19 -2.06 -0.98 11.72
CA VAL A 19 -2.31 -1.42 13.08
C VAL A 19 -1.20 -0.84 13.98
N ASP A 20 -1.58 0.01 14.94
CA ASP A 20 -0.62 0.74 15.78
C ASP A 20 0.37 -0.20 16.49
N GLY A 21 1.65 0.11 16.34
CA GLY A 21 2.77 -0.63 16.91
C GLY A 21 3.11 -1.94 16.19
N GLN A 22 2.31 -2.41 15.24
CA GLN A 22 2.55 -3.68 14.53
C GLN A 22 3.18 -3.46 13.15
N ASN A 23 2.59 -2.63 12.31
CA ASN A 23 3.05 -2.35 10.95
C ASN A 23 3.11 -0.84 10.64
N GLY A 24 3.15 -0.02 11.70
CA GLY A 24 3.16 1.43 11.65
C GLY A 24 2.71 2.00 12.99
N PHE A 25 2.68 3.32 13.11
CA PHE A 25 2.28 4.00 14.33
C PHE A 25 1.20 5.02 14.03
N LEU A 26 0.14 5.03 14.85
CA LEU A 26 -0.98 5.93 14.70
C LEU A 26 -0.81 7.17 15.59
N LEU A 27 -1.20 8.30 15.02
CA LEU A 27 -1.34 9.59 15.71
C LEU A 27 -2.82 9.91 15.92
N PRO A 28 -3.20 10.40 17.11
CA PRO A 28 -4.56 10.82 17.40
C PRO A 28 -4.93 12.15 16.72
N SER A 29 -3.94 12.97 16.36
CA SER A 29 -4.13 14.30 15.76
C SER A 29 -2.86 14.74 15.04
N PRO A 30 -2.96 15.55 13.97
CA PRO A 30 -1.80 16.12 13.26
C PRO A 30 -1.18 17.33 13.99
N SER A 31 -1.53 17.59 15.26
CA SER A 31 -0.98 18.75 15.97
C SER A 31 0.54 18.61 16.18
N PRO A 32 1.32 19.72 16.08
CA PRO A 32 2.76 19.67 16.30
C PRO A 32 3.15 19.09 17.66
N SER A 33 2.37 19.37 18.71
CA SER A 33 2.60 18.84 20.05
C SER A 33 2.37 17.32 20.15
N ALA A 34 1.35 16.79 19.48
CA ALA A 34 1.10 15.35 19.43
C ALA A 34 2.19 14.61 18.66
N ILE A 35 2.61 15.17 17.52
CA ILE A 35 3.72 14.63 16.71
C ILE A 35 5.01 14.61 17.54
N ALA A 36 5.39 15.74 18.14
CA ALA A 36 6.63 15.85 18.91
C ALA A 36 6.66 14.92 20.13
N ARG A 37 5.52 14.73 20.80
CA ARG A 37 5.40 13.76 21.90
C ARG A 37 5.60 12.33 21.39
N ARG A 38 4.91 11.94 20.32
CA ARG A 38 4.98 10.58 19.80
C ARG A 38 6.34 10.24 19.20
N LEU A 39 7.01 11.20 18.55
CA LEU A 39 8.38 11.02 18.07
C LEU A 39 9.36 10.81 19.23
N ARG A 40 9.25 11.59 20.32
CA ARG A 40 10.09 11.39 21.52
C ARG A 40 9.91 10.01 22.14
N GLU A 41 8.69 9.48 22.12
CA GLU A 41 8.41 8.11 22.57
C GLU A 41 9.09 7.08 21.63
N LEU A 42 8.98 7.24 20.31
CA LEU A 42 9.36 6.19 19.34
C LEU A 42 10.83 6.19 18.93
N VAL A 43 11.47 7.35 18.78
CA VAL A 43 12.86 7.46 18.29
C VAL A 43 13.87 6.62 19.08
N PRO A 44 13.77 6.49 20.42
CA PRO A 44 14.66 5.61 21.18
C PRO A 44 14.45 4.11 20.92
N GLN A 45 13.30 3.70 20.39
CA GLN A 45 12.86 2.30 20.29
C GLN A 45 13.20 1.71 18.92
N ARG A 46 14.50 1.68 18.56
CA ARG A 46 14.98 1.31 17.21
C ARG A 46 14.52 -0.06 16.74
N ASP A 47 14.53 -1.07 17.62
CA ASP A 47 14.10 -2.42 17.26
C ASP A 47 12.61 -2.50 16.93
N ARG A 48 11.78 -1.73 17.65
CA ARG A 48 10.34 -1.63 17.37
C ARG A 48 10.09 -0.94 16.04
N LEU A 49 10.84 0.12 15.74
CA LEU A 49 10.77 0.81 14.45
C LEU A 49 11.14 -0.14 13.30
N ALA A 50 12.23 -0.90 13.43
CA ALA A 50 12.66 -1.87 12.43
C ALA A 50 11.62 -2.99 12.23
N THR A 51 11.13 -3.57 13.33
CA THR A 51 10.10 -4.63 13.30
C THR A 51 8.83 -4.15 12.61
N ALA A 52 8.35 -2.94 12.93
CA ALA A 52 7.16 -2.38 12.32
C ALA A 52 7.35 -2.09 10.82
N ALA A 53 8.54 -1.60 10.43
CA ALA A 53 8.87 -1.35 9.03
C ALA A 53 8.93 -2.65 8.20
N GLU A 54 9.50 -3.72 8.77
CA GLU A 54 9.55 -5.03 8.11
C GLU A 54 8.15 -5.65 7.97
N ALA A 55 7.33 -5.56 9.02
CA ALA A 55 5.93 -6.00 8.97
C ALA A 55 5.11 -5.22 7.93
N ALA A 56 5.28 -3.90 7.86
CA ALA A 56 4.67 -3.05 6.83
C ALA A 56 5.13 -3.45 5.42
N HIS A 57 6.43 -3.70 5.25
CA HIS A 57 6.99 -4.09 3.96
C HIS A 57 6.47 -5.45 3.49
N ARG A 58 6.37 -6.43 4.40
CA ARG A 58 5.74 -7.73 4.12
C ARG A 58 4.28 -7.57 3.70
N LEU A 59 3.48 -6.82 4.46
CA LEU A 59 2.09 -6.54 4.13
C LEU A 59 1.94 -5.89 2.74
N TRP A 60 2.79 -4.91 2.43
CA TRP A 60 2.82 -4.25 1.13
C TRP A 60 3.09 -5.23 -0.01
N ARG A 61 4.10 -6.11 0.13
CA ARG A 61 4.41 -7.14 -0.87
C ARG A 61 3.26 -8.12 -1.10
N GLU A 62 2.49 -8.43 -0.06
CA GLU A 62 1.40 -9.41 -0.14
C GLU A 62 0.11 -8.83 -0.74
N ARG A 63 -0.18 -7.55 -0.47
CA ARG A 63 -1.51 -6.97 -0.72
C ARG A 63 -1.54 -5.71 -1.57
N PHE A 64 -0.46 -4.95 -1.65
CA PHE A 64 -0.48 -3.57 -2.15
C PHE A 64 0.54 -3.33 -3.28
N THR A 65 0.89 -4.37 -4.03
CA THR A 65 1.73 -4.26 -5.22
C THR A 65 0.92 -3.77 -6.42
N ALA A 66 1.58 -3.06 -7.34
CA ALA A 66 0.94 -2.55 -8.55
C ALA A 66 0.49 -3.70 -9.47
N GLU A 67 1.26 -4.78 -9.52
CA GLU A 67 0.96 -5.99 -10.28
C GLU A 67 -0.35 -6.61 -9.80
N ARG A 68 -0.51 -6.78 -8.48
CA ARG A 68 -1.72 -7.33 -7.89
C ARG A 68 -2.92 -6.45 -8.16
N TYR A 69 -2.79 -5.13 -7.94
CA TYR A 69 -3.85 -4.17 -8.22
C TYR A 69 -4.30 -4.27 -9.69
N ARG A 70 -3.34 -4.30 -10.63
CA ARG A 70 -3.62 -4.45 -12.06
C ARG A 70 -4.38 -5.74 -12.36
N GLU A 71 -3.94 -6.87 -11.82
CA GLU A 71 -4.61 -8.17 -12.03
C GLU A 71 -6.03 -8.20 -11.46
N GLU A 72 -6.22 -7.66 -10.25
CA GLU A 72 -7.53 -7.62 -9.59
C GLU A 72 -8.52 -6.72 -10.32
N VAL A 73 -8.09 -5.52 -10.72
CA VAL A 73 -8.93 -4.60 -11.50
C VAL A 73 -9.23 -5.18 -12.88
N TRP A 74 -8.22 -5.71 -13.58
CA TRP A 74 -8.41 -6.31 -14.91
C TRP A 74 -9.43 -7.44 -14.88
N ARG A 75 -9.36 -8.32 -13.87
CA ARG A 75 -10.30 -9.43 -13.70
C ARG A 75 -11.75 -8.94 -13.59
N VAL A 76 -11.97 -7.86 -12.86
CA VAL A 76 -13.31 -7.26 -12.72
C VAL A 76 -13.77 -6.66 -14.04
N VAL A 77 -12.92 -5.88 -14.72
CA VAL A 77 -13.22 -5.28 -16.03
C VAL A 77 -13.56 -6.37 -17.06
N GLU A 78 -12.77 -7.44 -17.13
CA GLU A 78 -13.00 -8.55 -18.05
C GLU A 78 -14.32 -9.27 -17.76
N SER A 79 -14.66 -9.45 -16.49
CA SER A 79 -15.92 -10.09 -16.08
C SER A 79 -17.17 -9.28 -16.49
N ALA A 80 -17.02 -7.96 -16.64
CA ALA A 80 -18.11 -7.08 -17.09
C ALA A 80 -18.34 -7.13 -18.61
N VAL A 81 -17.44 -7.73 -19.41
CA VAL A 81 -17.60 -7.83 -20.87
C VAL A 81 -18.47 -9.04 -21.25
N PRO A 82 -19.61 -8.83 -21.95
CA PRO A 82 -20.52 -9.91 -22.34
C PRO A 82 -19.85 -10.96 -23.22
N ALA A 83 -20.13 -12.24 -22.94
CA ALA A 83 -19.56 -13.37 -23.67
C ALA A 83 -19.80 -13.33 -25.19
N SER A 84 -20.88 -12.70 -25.63
CA SER A 84 -21.23 -12.55 -27.06
C SER A 84 -20.25 -11.66 -27.85
N LYS A 85 -19.53 -10.75 -27.19
CA LYS A 85 -18.52 -9.88 -27.80
C LYS A 85 -17.08 -10.40 -27.66
N ARG A 86 -16.87 -11.53 -26.99
CA ARG A 86 -15.53 -12.12 -26.75
C ARG A 86 -14.89 -12.76 -27.99
N ARG A 87 -15.63 -12.90 -29.11
CA ARG A 87 -15.20 -13.71 -30.28
C ARG A 87 -14.40 -12.97 -31.37
N ASN A 88 -14.34 -11.64 -31.40
CA ASN A 88 -13.77 -10.91 -32.55
C ASN A 88 -12.82 -9.76 -32.17
N THR A 89 -11.80 -9.98 -31.36
CA THR A 89 -10.60 -9.15 -31.36
C THR A 89 -9.42 -10.00 -30.94
N HIS A 90 -8.27 -9.76 -31.57
CA HIS A 90 -7.00 -10.46 -31.45
C HIS A 90 -6.77 -11.17 -30.12
N ALA A 91 -6.19 -12.38 -30.22
CA ALA A 91 -5.55 -13.12 -29.14
C ALA A 91 -5.16 -12.16 -28.01
N ALA A 92 -5.92 -12.22 -26.92
CA ALA A 92 -5.80 -11.31 -25.79
C ALA A 92 -4.42 -11.51 -25.17
N GLU A 93 -3.43 -10.79 -25.67
CA GLU A 93 -2.18 -10.61 -24.97
C GLU A 93 -2.55 -9.87 -23.68
N ARG A 94 -2.49 -10.61 -22.56
CA ARG A 94 -2.47 -9.99 -21.24
C ARG A 94 -1.45 -8.85 -21.31
N PRO A 95 -1.80 -7.61 -20.94
CA PRO A 95 -0.83 -6.53 -20.95
C PRO A 95 0.39 -6.98 -20.13
N THR A 96 1.48 -7.24 -20.82
CA THR A 96 2.74 -7.72 -20.26
C THR A 96 3.36 -6.60 -19.42
N ALA A 97 4.13 -7.00 -18.42
CA ALA A 97 4.53 -6.22 -17.24
C ALA A 97 5.23 -4.87 -17.44
N ALA A 98 5.43 -4.37 -18.67
CA ALA A 98 6.08 -3.10 -18.93
C ALA A 98 5.04 -1.98 -19.13
N VAL A 99 4.50 -1.47 -18.03
CA VAL A 99 4.08 -0.07 -17.99
C VAL A 99 5.12 0.63 -17.13
N ASP A 100 6.14 1.18 -17.78
CA ASP A 100 7.04 2.15 -17.14
C ASP A 100 6.18 3.35 -16.75
N ILE A 101 5.76 3.38 -15.50
CA ILE A 101 5.16 4.56 -14.89
C ILE A 101 6.32 5.53 -14.72
N MET A 102 6.50 6.35 -15.76
CA MET A 102 7.50 7.41 -15.83
C MET A 102 7.48 8.18 -14.51
N THR A 103 8.52 7.93 -13.69
CA THR A 103 8.75 8.70 -12.46
C THR A 103 9.31 10.03 -12.93
N THR A 104 8.43 11.01 -13.12
CA THR A 104 8.85 12.41 -13.27
C THR A 104 9.30 12.90 -11.90
N GLU A 105 10.54 13.38 -11.85
CA GLU A 105 11.20 14.03 -10.70
C GLU A 105 10.37 15.15 -10.05
#